data_AF-A0A852TW85-F1
#
_entry.id   AF-A0A852TW85-F1
#
_cell.length_a   1.000
_cell.length_b   1.000
_cell.length_c   1.000
_cell.angle_alpha   90.00
_cell.angle_beta   90.00
_cell.angle_gamma   90.00
#
_symmetry.space_group_name_H-M   'P 1'
#
loop_
_entity.id
_entity.type
_entity.pdbx_description
1 polymer ?
#
loop_
_entity_poly.entity_id
_entity_poly.type
_entity_poly.pdbx_seq_one_letter_code
_entity_poly.pdbx_strand_id
1 'polypeptide(L)'
;MVERDGVAGVTHRAVAKEAGVPASSATYYFATLDDLLVAALTAAADAYTRQLRRIVEGGTEDIDGMTELIAEVGETGRRRVLAEYELTLLAVRRPALRPIARRWMEMVADMARRHTDDPVAVRATVAAADGLCLQALLEEQAVTASDVRAVLRHVLRLD
;
A
#
# COMPACT_ATOMS: atom_id res chain seq x y z
N MET A 1 -5.39 -11.99 10.32
CA MET A 1 -6.80 -11.57 10.22
C MET A 1 -7.11 -10.88 8.90
N VAL A 2 -6.72 -9.61 8.67
CA VAL A 2 -7.19 -8.86 7.47
C VAL A 2 -6.82 -9.58 6.16
N GLU A 3 -5.59 -10.08 6.03
CA GLU A 3 -5.16 -10.87 4.86
C GLU A 3 -5.95 -12.16 4.60
N ARG A 4 -6.64 -12.69 5.62
CA ARG A 4 -7.34 -13.99 5.57
C ARG A 4 -8.86 -13.80 5.49
N ASP A 5 -9.39 -12.87 6.29
CA ASP A 5 -10.82 -12.70 6.54
C ASP A 5 -11.37 -11.37 5.98
N GLY A 6 -10.50 -10.53 5.40
CA GLY A 6 -10.80 -9.18 4.96
C GLY A 6 -11.07 -8.20 6.11
N VAL A 7 -11.22 -6.92 5.77
CA VAL A 7 -11.47 -5.84 6.74
C VAL A 7 -12.83 -5.96 7.41
N ALA A 8 -13.80 -6.60 6.77
CA ALA A 8 -15.15 -6.81 7.30
C ALA A 8 -15.17 -7.68 8.58
N GLY A 9 -14.19 -8.59 8.72
CA GLY A 9 -14.04 -9.45 9.90
C GLY A 9 -13.43 -8.75 11.12
N VAL A 10 -12.92 -7.52 10.96
CA VAL A 10 -12.16 -6.84 12.01
C VAL A 10 -13.09 -6.20 13.04
N THR A 11 -13.02 -6.71 14.27
CA THR A 11 -13.65 -6.14 15.46
C THR A 11 -12.71 -6.29 16.65
N HIS A 12 -12.87 -5.49 17.71
CA HIS A 12 -12.06 -5.66 18.94
C HIS A 12 -12.11 -7.09 19.48
N ARG A 13 -13.31 -7.69 19.49
CA ARG A 13 -13.49 -9.07 19.97
C ARG A 13 -12.77 -10.08 19.08
N ALA A 14 -12.86 -9.91 17.76
CA ALA A 14 -12.18 -10.80 16.81
C ALA A 14 -10.65 -10.67 16.94
N VAL A 15 -10.13 -9.44 17.07
CA VAL A 15 -8.70 -9.17 17.27
C VAL A 15 -8.22 -9.71 18.62
N ALA A 16 -8.95 -9.49 19.71
CA ALA A 16 -8.60 -10.02 21.02
C ALA A 16 -8.52 -11.56 21.00
N LYS A 17 -9.50 -12.21 20.35
CA LYS A 17 -9.50 -13.66 20.16
C LYS A 17 -8.29 -14.15 19.35
N GLU A 18 -7.99 -13.50 18.21
CA GLU A 18 -6.83 -13.85 17.38
C GLU A 18 -5.51 -13.67 18.15
N ALA A 19 -5.40 -12.62 18.96
CA ALA A 19 -4.21 -12.32 19.75
C ALA A 19 -4.11 -13.11 21.07
N GLY A 20 -5.11 -13.92 21.42
CA GLY A 20 -5.12 -14.69 22.68
C GLY A 20 -5.19 -13.82 23.94
N VAL A 21 -5.72 -12.61 23.84
CA VAL A 21 -5.82 -11.65 24.96
C VAL A 21 -7.26 -11.43 25.40
N PRO A 22 -7.51 -10.95 26.64
CA PRO A 22 -8.84 -10.55 27.06
C PRO A 22 -9.45 -9.50 26.13
N ALA A 23 -10.77 -9.55 25.92
CA ALA A 23 -11.48 -8.58 25.08
C ALA A 23 -11.28 -7.13 25.57
N SER A 24 -11.17 -6.94 26.89
CA SER A 24 -10.88 -5.64 27.50
C SER A 24 -9.52 -5.07 27.09
N SER A 25 -8.53 -5.90 26.77
CA SER A 25 -7.21 -5.46 26.32
C SER A 25 -7.29 -4.76 24.97
N ALA A 26 -8.07 -5.29 24.03
CA ALA A 26 -8.22 -4.66 22.71
C ALA A 26 -8.88 -3.27 22.84
N THR A 27 -9.91 -3.14 23.69
CA THR A 27 -10.58 -1.85 23.94
C THR A 27 -9.71 -0.88 24.73
N TYR A 28 -8.81 -1.40 25.59
CA TYR A 28 -7.83 -0.58 26.31
C TYR A 28 -6.81 0.09 25.37
N TYR A 29 -6.30 -0.66 24.38
CA TYR A 29 -5.33 -0.11 23.41
C TYR A 29 -6.00 0.65 22.25
N PHE A 30 -7.22 0.28 21.87
CA PHE A 30 -7.95 0.88 20.76
C PHE A 30 -9.35 1.24 21.24
N ALA A 31 -9.58 2.50 21.60
CA ALA A 31 -10.85 2.95 22.15
C ALA A 31 -12.01 2.77 21.15
N THR A 32 -11.73 2.94 19.86
CA THR A 32 -12.70 2.80 18.77
C THR A 32 -12.26 1.78 17.73
N LEU A 33 -13.20 1.35 16.88
CA LEU A 33 -12.86 0.50 15.73
C LEU A 33 -11.96 1.25 14.75
N ASP A 34 -12.14 2.56 14.61
CA ASP A 34 -11.31 3.38 13.75
C ASP A 34 -9.86 3.43 14.26
N ASP A 35 -9.63 3.51 15.58
CA ASP A 35 -8.26 3.44 16.14
C ASP A 35 -7.56 2.11 15.81
N LEU A 36 -8.31 1.01 15.92
CA LEU A 36 -7.82 -0.33 15.57
C LEU A 36 -7.50 -0.44 14.07
N LEU A 37 -8.37 0.08 13.20
CA LEU A 37 -8.17 0.07 11.75
C LEU A 37 -7.02 0.98 11.32
N VAL A 38 -6.87 2.14 11.95
CA VAL A 38 -5.75 3.06 11.74
C VAL A 38 -4.45 2.38 12.13
N ALA A 39 -4.40 1.69 13.27
CA ALA A 39 -3.22 0.94 13.69
C ALA A 39 -2.86 -0.20 12.72
N ALA A 40 -3.86 -0.93 12.25
CA ALA A 40 -3.67 -2.00 11.26
C ALA A 40 -3.14 -1.45 9.92
N LEU A 41 -3.74 -0.38 9.39
CA LEU A 41 -3.29 0.26 8.16
C LEU A 41 -1.89 0.87 8.32
N THR A 42 -1.58 1.45 9.48
CA THR A 42 -0.24 1.98 9.79
C THR A 42 0.80 0.88 9.77
N ALA A 43 0.53 -0.26 10.42
CA ALA A 43 1.45 -1.38 10.42
C ALA A 43 1.72 -1.94 9.00
N ALA A 44 0.68 -1.99 8.15
CA ALA A 44 0.81 -2.40 6.76
C ALA A 44 1.66 -1.42 5.95
N ALA A 45 1.35 -0.12 6.03
CA ALA A 45 2.07 0.95 5.33
C ALA A 45 3.54 1.07 5.77
N ASP A 46 3.81 0.91 7.06
CA ASP A 46 5.18 0.94 7.61
C ASP A 46 6.01 -0.23 7.07
N ALA A 47 5.40 -1.40 6.87
CA ALA A 47 6.08 -2.53 6.27
C ALA A 47 6.44 -2.28 4.79
N TYR A 48 5.63 -1.53 4.03
CA TYR A 48 5.96 -1.12 2.65
C TYR A 48 7.08 -0.11 2.64
N THR A 49 7.00 0.87 3.53
CA THR A 49 8.04 1.89 3.68
C THR A 49 9.39 1.25 4.00
N ARG A 50 9.42 0.23 4.88
CA ARG A 50 10.65 -0.55 5.17
C ARG A 50 11.15 -1.37 3.99
N GLN A 51 10.26 -1.84 3.12
CA GLN A 51 10.64 -2.61 1.94
C GLN A 51 11.24 -1.71 0.88
N LEU A 52 10.57 -0.59 0.54
CA LEU A 52 11.12 0.40 -0.38
C LEU A 52 12.46 0.93 0.10
N ARG A 53 12.58 1.25 1.39
CA ARG A 53 13.85 1.72 1.97
C ARG A 53 14.98 0.72 1.76
N ARG A 54 14.74 -0.57 1.97
CA ARG A 54 15.75 -1.62 1.74
C ARG A 54 16.18 -1.70 0.28
N ILE A 55 15.25 -1.53 -0.65
CA ILE A 55 15.55 -1.54 -2.10
C ILE A 55 16.42 -0.33 -2.46
N VAL A 56 16.04 0.86 -2.00
CA VAL A 56 16.79 2.11 -2.25
C VAL A 56 18.17 2.09 -1.58
N GLU A 57 18.27 1.65 -0.32
CA GLU A 57 19.54 1.49 0.40
C GLU A 57 20.46 0.44 -0.25
N GLY A 58 19.88 -0.52 -1.00
CA GLY A 58 20.61 -1.49 -1.80
C GLY A 58 21.29 -0.91 -3.05
N GLY A 59 21.10 0.38 -3.34
CA GLY A 59 21.69 1.08 -4.48
C GLY A 59 20.85 1.03 -5.76
N THR A 60 19.62 0.51 -5.69
CA THR A 60 18.68 0.52 -6.82
C THR A 60 18.17 1.94 -7.06
N GLU A 61 18.14 2.38 -8.32
CA GLU A 61 17.55 3.67 -8.71
C GLU A 61 16.08 3.74 -8.31
N ASP A 62 15.57 4.94 -8.00
CA ASP A 62 14.23 5.12 -7.42
C ASP A 62 13.08 4.51 -8.23
N ILE A 63 13.15 4.62 -9.57
CA ILE A 63 12.15 4.04 -10.48
C ILE A 63 12.23 2.53 -10.48
N ASP A 64 13.45 1.99 -10.45
CA ASP A 64 13.70 0.56 -10.46
C ASP A 64 13.24 -0.05 -9.14
N GLY A 65 13.46 0.64 -8.02
CA GLY A 65 12.97 0.21 -6.72
C GLY A 65 11.45 0.27 -6.60
N MET A 66 10.81 1.29 -7.18
CA MET A 66 9.34 1.34 -7.26
C MET A 66 8.80 0.22 -8.17
N THR A 67 9.51 -0.07 -9.26
CA THR A 67 9.16 -1.14 -10.20
C THR A 67 9.14 -2.49 -9.52
N GLU A 68 10.22 -2.83 -8.81
CA GLU A 68 10.34 -4.07 -8.05
C GLU A 68 9.23 -4.20 -7.00
N LEU A 69 8.95 -3.10 -6.29
CA LEU A 69 7.92 -3.09 -5.25
C LEU A 69 6.52 -3.39 -5.79
N ILE A 70 6.15 -2.80 -6.94
CA ILE A 70 4.84 -3.03 -7.57
C ILE A 70 4.78 -4.44 -8.19
N ALA A 71 5.87 -4.94 -8.78
CA ALA A 71 5.91 -6.29 -9.34
C ALA A 71 5.74 -7.37 -8.25
N GLU A 72 6.33 -7.16 -7.06
CA GLU A 72 6.25 -8.11 -5.94
C GLU A 72 4.81 -8.32 -5.44
N VAL A 73 3.89 -7.38 -5.73
CA VAL A 73 2.44 -7.52 -5.49
C VAL A 73 1.89 -8.78 -6.15
N GLY A 74 2.26 -9.04 -7.41
CA GLY A 74 1.78 -10.17 -8.19
C GLY A 74 2.38 -11.50 -7.76
N GLU A 75 3.62 -11.50 -7.25
CA GLU A 75 4.38 -12.71 -6.98
C GLU A 75 4.15 -13.27 -5.56
N THR A 76 4.41 -12.45 -4.54
CA THR A 76 4.47 -12.94 -3.14
C THR A 76 3.72 -12.05 -2.16
N GLY A 77 3.47 -10.79 -2.53
CA GLY A 77 2.83 -9.77 -1.68
C GLY A 77 1.30 -9.75 -1.75
N ARG A 78 0.66 -10.49 -2.67
CA ARG A 78 -0.76 -10.34 -3.04
C ARG A 78 -1.73 -10.22 -1.86
N ARG A 79 -1.66 -11.12 -0.87
CA ARG A 79 -2.57 -11.11 0.29
C ARG A 79 -2.41 -9.86 1.15
N ARG A 80 -1.16 -9.41 1.34
CA ARG A 80 -0.83 -8.22 2.12
C ARG A 80 -1.25 -6.94 1.40
N VAL A 81 -1.01 -6.87 0.09
CA VAL A 81 -1.42 -5.75 -0.76
C VAL A 81 -2.95 -5.66 -0.83
N LEU A 82 -3.63 -6.79 -0.95
CA LEU A 82 -5.09 -6.85 -0.91
C LEU A 82 -5.64 -6.28 0.40
N ALA A 83 -5.09 -6.71 1.55
CA ALA A 83 -5.51 -6.21 2.85
C ALA A 83 -5.31 -4.69 3.00
N GLU A 84 -4.20 -4.16 2.51
CA GLU A 84 -3.95 -2.72 2.51
C GLU A 84 -4.88 -1.98 1.54
N TYR A 85 -5.16 -2.53 0.36
CA TYR A 85 -6.11 -1.97 -0.61
C TYR A 85 -7.53 -1.89 -0.02
N GLU A 86 -7.99 -2.93 0.68
CA GLU A 86 -9.27 -2.91 1.37
C GLU A 86 -9.36 -1.78 2.40
N LEU A 87 -8.31 -1.62 3.23
CA LEU A 87 -8.22 -0.55 4.24
C LEU A 87 -8.14 0.84 3.59
N THR A 88 -7.41 0.97 2.48
CA THR A 88 -7.28 2.20 1.70
C THR A 88 -8.61 2.63 1.08
N LEU A 89 -9.33 1.69 0.45
CA LEU A 89 -10.67 1.96 -0.10
C LEU A 89 -11.67 2.30 1.01
N LEU A 90 -11.56 1.65 2.17
CA LEU A 90 -12.39 1.95 3.33
C LEU A 90 -12.22 3.38 3.84
N ALA A 91 -11.04 4.00 3.65
CA ALA A 91 -10.76 5.39 4.02
C ALA A 91 -11.65 6.41 3.28
N VAL A 92 -12.26 6.04 2.15
CA VAL A 92 -13.26 6.86 1.46
C VAL A 92 -14.45 7.12 2.38
N ARG A 93 -14.91 6.08 3.10
CA ARG A 93 -16.07 6.12 4.02
C ARG A 93 -15.67 6.39 5.47
N ARG A 94 -14.40 6.16 5.84
CA ARG A 94 -13.87 6.39 7.19
C ARG A 94 -12.74 7.41 7.19
N PRO A 95 -13.03 8.71 7.43
CA PRO A 95 -12.05 9.78 7.33
C PRO A 95 -10.79 9.60 8.18
N ALA A 96 -10.89 8.91 9.33
CA ALA A 96 -9.77 8.62 10.21
C ALA A 96 -8.62 7.84 9.54
N LEU A 97 -8.90 7.03 8.51
CA LEU A 97 -7.88 6.26 7.79
C LEU A 97 -7.17 7.06 6.70
N ARG A 98 -7.73 8.19 6.24
CA ARG A 98 -7.23 8.95 5.08
C ARG A 98 -5.77 9.39 5.19
N PRO A 99 -5.26 9.86 6.35
CA PRO A 99 -3.87 10.25 6.46
C PRO A 99 -2.91 9.09 6.19
N ILE A 100 -3.25 7.88 6.61
CA ILE A 100 -2.38 6.71 6.39
C ILE A 100 -2.56 6.17 4.96
N ALA A 101 -3.79 6.10 4.47
CA ALA A 101 -4.11 5.68 3.10
C ALA A 101 -3.40 6.52 2.02
N ARG A 102 -3.12 7.79 2.30
CA ARG A 102 -2.41 8.70 1.38
C ARG A 102 -0.90 8.49 1.33
N ARG A 103 -0.30 7.80 2.30
CA ARG A 103 1.17 7.65 2.37
C ARG A 103 1.75 7.00 1.12
N TRP A 104 1.07 5.99 0.56
CA TRP A 104 1.47 5.36 -0.70
C TRP A 104 1.49 6.38 -1.85
N MET A 105 0.39 7.13 -2.01
CA MET A 105 0.27 8.16 -3.05
C MET A 105 1.34 9.25 -2.90
N GLU A 106 1.62 9.67 -1.66
CA GLU A 106 2.65 10.66 -1.34
C GLU A 106 4.05 10.13 -1.67
N MET A 107 4.33 8.87 -1.34
CA MET A 107 5.61 8.22 -1.65
C MET A 107 5.87 8.10 -3.16
N VAL A 108 4.86 7.72 -3.94
CA VAL A 108 4.96 7.69 -5.42
C VAL A 108 5.12 9.10 -5.98
N ALA A 109 4.39 10.08 -5.45
CA ALA A 109 4.52 11.48 -5.87
C ALA A 109 5.92 12.04 -5.57
N ASP A 110 6.48 11.74 -4.40
CA ASP A 110 7.82 12.17 -4.00
C ASP A 110 8.91 11.53 -4.85
N MET A 111 8.73 10.28 -5.28
CA MET A 111 9.59 9.65 -6.29
C MET A 111 9.47 10.40 -7.63
N ALA A 112 8.25 10.62 -8.13
CA ALA A 112 8.03 11.28 -9.42
C ALA A 112 8.65 12.69 -9.45
N ARG A 113 8.52 13.46 -8.36
CA ARG A 113 9.11 14.81 -8.22
C ARG A 113 10.63 14.85 -8.29
N ARG A 114 11.33 13.72 -8.12
CA ARG A 114 12.79 13.65 -8.34
C ARG A 114 13.16 13.61 -9.82
N HIS A 115 12.19 13.32 -10.70
CA HIS A 115 12.39 13.16 -12.14
C HIS A 115 11.66 14.21 -12.98
N THR A 116 10.68 14.92 -12.43
CA THR A 116 9.91 15.94 -13.17
C THR A 116 9.32 17.01 -12.26
N ASP A 117 9.28 18.24 -12.74
CA ASP A 117 8.57 19.37 -12.13
C ASP A 117 7.12 19.52 -12.64
N ASP A 118 6.71 18.73 -13.65
CA ASP A 118 5.36 18.79 -14.21
C ASP A 118 4.34 18.16 -13.23
N PRO A 119 3.42 18.96 -12.64
CA PRO A 119 2.46 18.45 -11.67
C PRO A 119 1.46 17.45 -12.28
N VAL A 120 1.23 17.51 -13.59
CA VAL A 120 0.38 16.54 -14.30
C VAL A 120 1.11 15.21 -14.43
N ALA A 121 2.40 15.23 -14.77
CA ALA A 121 3.22 14.03 -14.82
C ALA A 121 3.29 13.35 -13.44
N VAL A 122 3.55 14.10 -12.36
CA VAL A 122 3.54 13.57 -10.99
C VAL A 122 2.20 12.90 -10.66
N ARG A 123 1.08 13.57 -10.95
CA ARG A 123 -0.26 13.01 -10.70
C ARG A 123 -0.54 11.78 -11.55
N ALA A 124 -0.09 11.77 -12.80
CA ALA A 124 -0.24 10.63 -13.70
C ALA A 124 0.58 9.43 -13.21
N THR A 125 1.79 9.64 -12.68
CA THR A 125 2.61 8.56 -12.10
C THR A 125 1.93 7.92 -10.90
N VAL A 126 1.34 8.71 -10.00
CA VAL A 126 0.55 8.19 -8.87
C VAL A 126 -0.62 7.35 -9.37
N ALA A 127 -1.40 7.87 -10.32
CA ALA A 127 -2.56 7.17 -10.87
C ALA A 127 -2.16 5.87 -11.59
N ALA A 128 -1.04 5.87 -12.31
CA ALA A 128 -0.51 4.70 -12.99
C ALA A 128 -0.04 3.63 -12.00
N ALA A 129 0.69 4.02 -10.94
CA ALA A 129 1.15 3.10 -9.91
C ALA A 129 -0.03 2.44 -9.17
N ASP A 130 -1.06 3.20 -8.80
CA ASP A 130 -2.30 2.65 -8.23
C ASP A 130 -2.99 1.69 -9.20
N GLY A 131 -3.10 2.06 -10.48
CA GLY A 131 -3.69 1.22 -11.51
C GLY A 131 -2.96 -0.11 -11.70
N LEU A 132 -1.63 -0.08 -11.73
CA LEU A 132 -0.77 -1.27 -11.86
C LEU A 132 -0.89 -2.20 -10.65
N CYS A 133 -0.91 -1.64 -9.44
CA CYS A 133 -1.16 -2.43 -8.22
C CYS A 133 -2.54 -3.11 -8.27
N LEU A 134 -3.58 -2.38 -8.72
CA LEU A 134 -4.92 -2.94 -8.86
C LEU A 134 -4.99 -4.03 -9.95
N GLN A 135 -4.31 -3.83 -11.08
CA GLN A 135 -4.18 -4.86 -12.13
C GLN A 135 -3.49 -6.12 -11.59
N ALA A 136 -2.37 -5.97 -10.88
CA ALA A 136 -1.66 -7.08 -10.24
C ALA A 136 -2.53 -7.82 -9.20
N LEU A 137 -3.52 -7.15 -8.59
CA LEU A 137 -4.51 -7.76 -7.71
C LEU A 137 -5.67 -8.42 -8.43
N LEU A 138 -5.96 -8.10 -9.69
CA LEU A 138 -7.13 -8.62 -10.42
C LEU A 138 -6.78 -9.70 -11.43
N GLU A 139 -5.62 -9.60 -12.06
CA GLU A 139 -5.23 -10.47 -13.18
C GLU A 139 -4.62 -11.79 -12.69
N GLU A 140 -4.84 -12.86 -13.48
CA GLU A 140 -4.22 -14.18 -13.27
C GLU A 140 -2.76 -14.20 -13.75
N GLN A 141 -2.42 -13.37 -14.74
CA GLN A 141 -1.05 -13.06 -15.11
C GLN A 141 -0.54 -11.88 -14.28
N ALA A 142 0.60 -12.05 -13.59
CA ALA A 142 1.21 -10.96 -12.84
C ALA A 142 1.69 -9.86 -13.78
N VAL A 143 1.38 -8.60 -13.42
CA VAL A 143 2.04 -7.43 -14.01
C VAL A 143 3.54 -7.57 -13.77
N THR A 144 4.33 -7.66 -14.83
CA THR A 144 5.77 -7.91 -14.70
C THR A 144 6.52 -6.64 -14.32
N ALA A 145 7.70 -6.77 -13.73
CA ALA A 145 8.59 -5.63 -13.52
C ALA A 145 8.89 -4.86 -14.83
N SER A 146 8.94 -5.56 -15.97
CA SER A 146 9.12 -4.91 -17.27
C SER A 146 7.93 -4.02 -17.64
N ASP A 147 6.70 -4.49 -17.40
CA ASP A 147 5.48 -3.73 -17.68
C ASP A 147 5.37 -2.50 -16.78
N VAL A 148 5.61 -2.67 -15.48
CA VAL A 148 5.63 -1.56 -14.51
C VAL A 148 6.66 -0.51 -14.93
N ARG A 149 7.89 -0.92 -15.23
CA ARG A 149 8.97 -0.01 -15.63
C ARG A 149 8.60 0.76 -16.89
N ALA A 150 8.07 0.08 -17.90
CA ALA A 150 7.67 0.69 -19.15
C ALA A 150 6.60 1.77 -18.93
N VAL A 151 5.58 1.48 -18.12
CA VAL A 151 4.51 2.44 -17.80
C VAL A 151 5.06 3.64 -17.01
N LEU A 152 5.84 3.41 -15.96
CA LEU A 152 6.39 4.49 -15.13
C LEU A 152 7.29 5.42 -15.96
N ARG A 153 8.18 4.86 -16.78
CA ARG A 153 9.05 5.63 -17.68
C ARG A 153 8.26 6.41 -18.72
N HIS A 154 7.25 5.77 -19.33
CA HIS A 154 6.40 6.43 -20.32
C HIS A 154 5.66 7.64 -19.74
N VAL A 155 5.07 7.49 -18.55
CA VAL A 155 4.32 8.58 -17.89
C VAL A 155 5.25 9.71 -17.44
N LEU A 156 6.46 9.39 -17.01
CA LEU A 156 7.48 10.38 -16.63
C LEU A 156 8.23 10.97 -17.83
N ARG A 157 7.99 10.48 -19.06
CA ARG A 157 8.73 10.88 -20.27
C ARG A 157 10.25 10.68 -20.14
N LEU A 158 10.64 9.56 -19.53
CA LEU A 158 12.02 9.15 -19.37
C LEU A 158 12.34 8.13 -20.47
N ASP A 159 13.01 8.60 -21.52
CA ASP A 159 13.46 7.76 -22.64
C ASP A 159 14.53 6.76 -22.18
#